data_AF-A0A835G9H3-F1
#
_entry.id   AF-A0A835G9H3-F1
#
_cell.length_a   1.000
_cell.length_b   1.000
_cell.length_c   1.000
_cell.angle_alpha   90.00
_cell.angle_beta   90.00
_cell.angle_gamma   90.00
#
_symmetry.space_group_name_H-M   'P 1'
#
loop_
_entity.id
_entity.type
_entity.pdbx_description
1 polymer ?
#
loop_
_entity_poly.entity_id
_entity_poly.type
_entity_poly.pdbx_seq_one_letter_code
_entity_poly.pdbx_strand_id
1 'polypeptide(L)'
;MSQSPIIAYSRRKSFEFNIGDIVYKRAYVLSDKDKHFSKKLAPKYIKCRVIQKLSPLVYVLEDMSGKNLGTWHIKDLKIPTLK
;
A
#
# COMPACT_ATOMS: atom_id res chain seq x y z
N MET A 1 -12.02 36.89 27.78
CA MET A 1 -11.71 35.47 28.00
C MET A 1 -11.61 34.80 26.63
N SER A 2 -10.44 34.21 26.37
CA SER A 2 -9.98 33.74 25.05
C SER A 2 -10.80 32.55 24.55
N GLN A 3 -11.44 32.68 23.38
CA GLN A 3 -11.94 31.52 22.63
C GLN A 3 -11.03 31.31 21.43
N SER A 4 -9.92 30.62 21.66
CA SER A 4 -9.01 30.18 20.61
C SER A 4 -9.73 29.17 19.70
N PRO A 5 -9.76 29.34 18.37
CA PRO A 5 -10.26 28.29 17.48
C PRO A 5 -9.27 27.13 17.49
N ILE A 6 -9.71 25.98 18.02
CA ILE A 6 -8.99 24.72 17.89
C ILE A 6 -8.94 24.37 16.40
N ILE A 7 -7.77 24.55 15.82
CA ILE A 7 -7.47 24.21 14.43
C ILE A 7 -7.77 22.72 14.27
N ALA A 8 -8.84 22.39 13.54
CA ALA A 8 -9.10 21.03 13.11
C ALA A 8 -8.02 20.65 12.11
N TYR A 9 -6.88 20.15 12.60
CA TYR A 9 -5.85 19.55 11.78
C TYR A 9 -6.52 18.46 10.94
N SER A 10 -6.61 18.72 9.63
CA SER A 10 -7.14 17.82 8.62
C SER A 10 -6.48 16.46 8.81
N ARG A 11 -7.19 15.56 9.51
CA ARG A 11 -6.65 14.26 9.91
C ARG A 11 -6.38 13.53 8.61
N ARG A 12 -5.12 13.19 8.37
CA ARG A 12 -4.73 12.28 7.28
C ARG A 12 -5.77 11.17 7.26
N LYS A 13 -6.52 11.08 6.16
CA LYS A 13 -7.61 10.12 6.01
C LYS A 13 -7.02 8.76 6.40
N SER A 14 -7.46 8.23 7.53
CA SER A 14 -7.01 6.90 7.98
C SER A 14 -7.64 5.95 7.02
N PHE A 15 -6.93 5.70 5.93
CA PHE A 15 -7.29 4.66 5.00
C PHE A 15 -7.05 3.36 5.75
N GLU A 16 -8.05 2.50 5.81
CA GLU A 16 -7.92 1.15 6.30
C GLU A 16 -8.27 0.22 5.15
N PHE A 17 -7.55 -0.89 5.07
CA PHE A 17 -7.80 -1.92 4.08
C PHE A 17 -8.39 -3.14 4.76
N ASN A 18 -9.37 -3.78 4.13
CA ASN A 18 -9.91 -5.03 4.61
C ASN A 18 -9.24 -6.21 3.93
N ILE A 19 -9.35 -7.40 4.53
CA ILE A 19 -8.94 -8.63 3.87
C ILE A 19 -9.82 -8.82 2.64
N GLY A 20 -9.20 -9.02 1.48
CA GLY A 20 -9.86 -9.08 0.19
C GLY A 20 -9.75 -7.81 -0.65
N ASP A 21 -9.39 -6.67 -0.05
CA ASP A 21 -9.24 -5.42 -0.79
C ASP A 21 -8.10 -5.50 -1.80
N ILE A 22 -8.35 -4.89 -2.96
CA ILE A 22 -7.33 -4.71 -3.99
C ILE A 22 -6.59 -3.41 -3.70
N VAL A 23 -5.27 -3.51 -3.57
CA VAL A 23 -4.38 -2.38 -3.30
C VAL A 23 -3.25 -2.35 -4.30
N TYR A 24 -2.67 -1.17 -4.49
CA TYR A 24 -1.47 -1.01 -5.30
C TYR A 24 -0.28 -0.79 -4.39
N LYS A 25 0.66 -1.76 -4.35
CA LYS A 25 1.92 -1.54 -3.65
C LYS A 25 2.89 -0.81 -4.56
N ARG A 26 3.66 0.12 -4.00
CA ARG A 26 4.81 0.69 -4.74
C ARG A 26 5.82 -0.42 -4.97
N ALA A 27 6.23 -0.60 -6.22
CA ALA A 27 7.27 -1.55 -6.54
C ALA A 27 8.64 -0.96 -6.12
N TYR A 28 9.08 -1.22 -4.89
CA TYR A 28 10.50 -1.10 -4.54
C TYR A 28 11.21 -2.33 -5.09
N VAL A 29 11.40 -2.33 -6.41
CA VAL A 29 12.28 -3.32 -7.04
C VAL A 29 13.70 -2.88 -6.70
N LEU A 30 14.26 -3.42 -5.63
CA LEU A 30 15.70 -3.55 -5.52
C LEU A 30 16.10 -4.42 -6.70
N SER A 31 17.06 -3.97 -7.50
CA SER A 31 17.43 -4.68 -8.72
C SER A 31 17.89 -6.10 -8.37
N ASP A 32 17.02 -7.10 -8.49
CA ASP A 32 17.37 -8.51 -8.39
C ASP A 32 18.10 -8.89 -9.67
N LYS A 33 19.45 -8.87 -9.63
CA LYS A 33 20.32 -9.29 -10.74
C LYS A 33 20.02 -10.70 -11.25
N ASP A 34 19.42 -11.54 -10.41
CA ASP A 34 19.07 -12.93 -10.69
C ASP A 34 17.90 -13.10 -11.68
N LYS A 35 17.01 -12.10 -11.81
CA LYS A 35 15.77 -12.22 -12.60
C LYS A 35 15.73 -11.44 -13.91
N HIS A 36 16.85 -10.88 -14.38
CA HIS A 36 16.90 -10.11 -15.63
C HIS A 36 15.82 -8.99 -15.73
N PHE A 37 15.38 -8.43 -14.61
CA PHE A 37 14.25 -7.50 -14.60
C PHE A 37 14.71 -6.04 -14.71
N SER A 38 14.40 -5.41 -15.84
CA SER A 38 14.82 -4.04 -16.15
C SER A 38 13.91 -2.98 -15.49
N LYS A 39 14.47 -2.25 -14.51
CA LYS A 39 13.82 -1.14 -13.77
C LYS A 39 13.22 -0.03 -14.65
N LYS A 40 13.69 0.13 -15.89
CA LYS A 40 13.24 1.18 -16.83
C LYS A 40 11.83 0.97 -17.39
N LEU A 41 11.34 -0.28 -17.43
CA LEU A 41 10.02 -0.65 -17.96
C LEU A 41 9.07 -1.17 -16.87
N ALA A 42 9.54 -1.22 -15.63
CA ALA A 42 8.78 -1.80 -14.53
C ALA A 42 7.58 -0.91 -14.16
N PRO A 43 6.37 -1.48 -14.02
CA PRO A 43 5.20 -0.74 -13.55
C PRO A 43 5.50 -0.18 -12.16
N LYS A 44 5.35 1.15 -12.01
CA LYS A 44 5.64 1.88 -10.77
C LYS A 44 4.81 1.39 -9.57
N TYR A 45 3.69 0.74 -9.85
CA TYR A 45 2.76 0.18 -8.88
C TYR A 45 2.32 -1.21 -9.33
N ILE A 46 2.37 -2.18 -8.42
CA ILE A 46 1.93 -3.55 -8.66
C ILE A 46 0.58 -3.74 -7.96
N LYS A 47 -0.38 -4.31 -8.69
CA LYS A 47 -1.72 -4.61 -8.18
C LYS A 47 -1.65 -5.86 -7.31
N CYS A 48 -2.10 -5.74 -6.07
CA CYS A 48 -2.02 -6.78 -5.06
C CYS A 48 -3.35 -6.89 -4.33
N ARG A 49 -3.54 -7.98 -3.60
CA ARG A 49 -4.70 -8.21 -2.75
C ARG A 49 -4.26 -8.32 -1.30
N VAL A 50 -5.01 -7.73 -0.39
CA VAL A 50 -4.79 -7.89 1.05
C VAL A 50 -5.31 -9.26 1.47
N ILE A 51 -4.44 -10.11 2.02
CA ILE A 51 -4.84 -11.44 2.51
C ILE A 51 -4.96 -11.48 4.03
N GLN A 52 -4.26 -10.57 4.73
CA GLN A 52 -4.28 -10.52 6.17
C GLN A 52 -3.98 -9.11 6.67
N LYS A 53 -4.64 -8.70 7.75
CA LYS A 53 -4.32 -7.49 8.51
C LYS A 53 -3.57 -7.92 9.76
N LEU A 54 -2.28 -7.58 9.86
CA LEU A 54 -1.48 -7.86 11.07
C LEU A 54 -1.64 -6.74 12.10
N SER A 55 -1.64 -5.51 11.61
CA SER A 55 -1.77 -4.30 12.41
C SER A 55 -2.56 -3.25 11.62
N PRO A 56 -3.10 -2.19 12.26
CA PRO A 56 -3.76 -1.09 11.55
C PRO A 56 -2.87 -0.44 10.46
N LEU A 57 -1.56 -0.57 10.59
CA LEU A 57 -0.58 -0.03 9.65
C LEU A 57 0.13 -1.11 8.80
N VAL A 58 -0.03 -2.40 9.10
CA VAL A 58 0.75 -3.48 8.45
C VAL A 58 -0.19 -4.57 7.93
N TYR A 59 -0.07 -4.85 6.64
CA TYR A 59 -0.94 -5.78 5.93
C TYR A 59 -0.09 -6.80 5.17
N VAL A 60 -0.53 -8.05 5.14
CA VAL A 60 0.05 -9.08 4.28
C VAL A 60 -0.64 -8.99 2.93
N LEU A 61 0.17 -8.94 1.87
CA LEU A 61 -0.31 -8.85 0.51
C LEU A 61 0.00 -10.12 -0.27
N GLU A 62 -0.83 -10.42 -1.24
CA GLU A 62 -0.54 -11.37 -2.31
C GLU A 62 -0.61 -10.69 -3.68
N ASP A 63 0.10 -11.25 -4.63
CA ASP A 63 -0.02 -10.95 -6.05
C ASP A 63 -1.33 -11.52 -6.60
N MET A 64 -1.82 -10.98 -7.71
CA MET A 64 -3.01 -11.53 -8.39
C MET A 64 -2.86 -12.99 -8.84
N SER A 65 -1.62 -13.48 -8.93
CA SER A 65 -1.31 -14.88 -9.22
C SER A 65 -1.35 -15.80 -8.00
N GLY A 66 -1.68 -15.29 -6.80
CA GLY A 66 -1.70 -16.08 -5.55
C GLY A 66 -0.36 -16.16 -4.83
N LYS A 67 0.65 -15.40 -5.29
CA LYS A 67 1.97 -15.38 -4.66
C LYS A 67 1.97 -14.43 -3.46
N ASN A 68 2.34 -14.92 -2.28
CA ASN A 68 2.51 -14.08 -1.10
C ASN A 68 3.68 -13.09 -1.31
N LEU A 69 3.39 -11.80 -1.17
CA LEU A 69 4.33 -10.69 -1.31
C LEU A 69 4.90 -10.24 0.05
N GLY A 70 4.48 -10.89 1.13
CA GLY A 70 4.89 -10.59 2.50
C GLY A 70 4.13 -9.43 3.13
N THR A 71 4.71 -8.87 4.18
CA THR A 71 4.13 -7.79 4.99
C THR A 71 4.52 -6.42 4.47
N TRP A 72 3.53 -5.54 4.29
CA TRP A 72 3.71 -4.19 3.77
C TRP A 72 3.08 -3.16 4.68
N HIS A 73 3.77 -2.03 4.82
CA HIS A 73 3.27 -0.89 5.58
C HIS A 73 2.28 -0.08 4.73
N ILE A 74 1.21 0.39 5.35
CA ILE A 74 0.11 1.13 4.72
C ILE A 74 0.57 2.39 3.96
N LYS A 75 1.69 2.97 4.39
CA LYS A 75 2.34 4.13 3.75
C LYS A 75 2.84 3.85 2.34
N ASP A 76 3.20 2.60 2.05
CA ASP A 76 3.68 2.15 0.74
C ASP A 76 2.55 1.61 -0.15
N LEU A 77 1.33 1.56 0.39
CA LEU A 77 0.13 1.13 -0.29
C LEU A 77 -0.63 2.33 -0.84
N LYS A 78 -1.20 2.12 -2.01
CA LYS A 78 -2.09 3.07 -2.68
C LYS A 78 -3.42 2.40 -2.94
N ILE A 79 -4.47 3.17 -2.75
CA ILE A 79 -5.82 2.74 -3.07
C ILE A 79 -5.95 2.75 -4.60
N PRO A 80 -6.59 1.73 -5.22
CA PRO A 80 -7.08 1.85 -6.58
C PRO A 80 -8.03 3.05 -6.61
N THR A 81 -7.61 4.16 -7.18
CA THR A 81 -8.56 5.25 -7.46
C THR A 81 -9.57 4.69 -8.47
N LEU A 82 -10.77 4.38 -7.99
CA LEU A 82 -11.94 4.18 -8.85
C LEU A 82 -12.20 5.55 -9.50
N LYS A 83 -12.03 5.62 -10.82
CA LYS A 83 -12.49 6.76 -11.62
C LYS A 83 -13.99 6.61 -11.87
#